data_AF-A0A162I7R1-F1
#
_entry.id   AF-A0A162I7R1-F1
#
_cell.length_a   1.000
_cell.length_b   1.000
_cell.length_c   1.000
_cell.angle_alpha   90.00
_cell.angle_beta   90.00
_cell.angle_gamma   90.00
#
_symmetry.space_group_name_H-M   'P 1'
#
loop_
_entity.id
_entity.type
_entity.pdbx_description
1 polymer ?
#
loop_
_entity_poly.entity_id
_entity_poly.type
_entity_poly.pdbx_seq_one_letter_code
_entity_poly.pdbx_strand_id
1 'polypeptide(L)'
;MNVVIPGTSLAIHPERFPDPIDDLPANGMAKAVLAGGCFWCVEAVYLNLEGVNAVVSGYAGGHAARANYEAVCTGTTGHAEVIEVEYDSTVISFGELLKVFFSVAHDPTQKDRQGNDRGTQYRSAIFYHDEAERAVAEAYIHQLNNAGAFIAPIVTTVEPLDAFYRAEDYHQDFARRNPNQGYITHIAKPKVEKLIQAFPDKLKTRTP
;
A
#
# COMPACT_ATOMS: atom_id res chain seq x y z
N MET A 1 17.27 -1.26 20.82
CA MET A 1 18.19 -1.14 19.67
C MET A 1 17.37 -0.58 18.53
N ASN A 2 17.79 0.54 17.93
CA ASN A 2 17.06 1.15 16.82
C ASN A 2 17.20 0.24 15.61
N VAL A 3 16.16 -0.51 15.27
CA VAL A 3 16.08 -1.20 13.98
C VAL A 3 15.91 -0.11 12.94
N VAL A 4 17.03 0.40 12.41
CA VAL A 4 17.04 1.20 11.19
C VAL A 4 16.75 0.22 10.07
N ILE A 5 15.54 0.32 9.52
CA ILE A 5 15.04 -0.56 8.49
C ILE A 5 15.77 -0.22 7.17
N PRO A 6 16.52 -1.15 6.56
CA PRO A 6 17.19 -0.89 5.31
C PRO A 6 16.17 -0.49 4.23
N GLY A 7 16.34 0.70 3.64
CA GLY A 7 15.55 1.15 2.48
C GLY A 7 14.25 1.89 2.78
N THR A 8 13.88 2.12 4.05
CA THR A 8 12.76 3.00 4.39
C THR A 8 13.21 4.19 5.22
N SER A 9 12.72 5.38 4.87
CA SER A 9 13.02 6.66 5.54
C SER A 9 12.31 6.83 6.91
N LEU A 10 12.02 5.73 7.61
CA LEU A 10 11.32 5.74 8.90
C LEU A 10 12.22 6.32 10.01
N ALA A 11 11.72 7.33 10.71
CA ALA A 11 12.37 7.94 11.87
C ALA A 11 11.89 7.33 13.21
N ILE A 12 10.73 6.67 13.20
CA ILE A 12 10.10 6.05 14.37
C ILE A 12 10.10 4.53 14.19
N HIS A 13 10.28 3.80 15.29
CA HIS A 13 10.17 2.33 15.30
C HIS A 13 8.73 1.90 14.92
N PRO A 14 8.53 0.85 14.10
CA PRO A 14 7.20 0.42 13.65
C PRO A 14 6.18 0.20 14.78
N GLU A 15 6.60 -0.36 15.91
CA GLU A 15 5.73 -0.58 17.09
C GLU A 15 5.23 0.71 17.75
N ARG A 16 5.88 1.85 17.48
CA ARG A 16 5.50 3.18 17.97
C ARG A 16 4.92 4.05 16.86
N PHE A 17 4.65 3.47 15.70
CA PHE A 17 4.08 4.20 14.59
C PHE A 17 2.67 4.67 14.97
N PRO A 18 2.35 5.97 14.81
CA PRO A 18 1.09 6.54 15.33
C PRO A 18 -0.14 5.82 14.79
N ASP A 19 -1.09 5.49 15.68
CA ASP A 19 -2.43 5.04 15.27
C ASP A 19 -3.22 6.20 14.66
N PRO A 20 -4.02 5.96 13.60
CA PRO A 20 -4.87 6.98 13.03
C PRO A 20 -5.85 7.53 14.08
N ILE A 21 -5.95 8.86 14.17
CA ILE A 21 -6.91 9.52 15.08
C ILE A 21 -8.32 9.52 14.48
N ASP A 22 -8.42 9.78 13.17
CA ASP A 22 -9.66 9.82 12.43
C ASP A 22 -9.84 8.54 11.60
N ASP A 23 -11.07 8.06 11.48
CA ASP A 23 -11.39 6.88 10.69
C ASP A 23 -12.80 6.93 10.10
N LEU A 24 -13.05 6.03 9.15
CA LEU A 24 -14.38 5.81 8.60
C LEU A 24 -15.25 5.00 9.57
N PRO A 25 -16.57 5.17 9.53
CA PRO A 25 -17.49 4.31 10.28
C PRO A 25 -17.42 2.85 9.80
N ALA A 26 -17.41 1.93 10.77
CA ALA A 26 -17.45 0.49 10.51
C ALA A 26 -18.84 0.05 9.99
N ASN A 27 -18.93 -0.23 8.69
CA ASN A 27 -20.17 -0.50 7.98
C ASN A 27 -20.19 -1.87 7.25
N GLY A 28 -19.27 -2.78 7.60
CA GLY A 28 -19.10 -4.07 6.93
C GLY A 28 -18.09 -4.00 5.78
N MET A 29 -18.39 -4.66 4.65
CA MET A 29 -17.46 -4.75 3.53
C MET A 29 -17.24 -3.39 2.84
N ALA A 30 -15.97 -3.03 2.65
CA ALA A 30 -15.53 -1.80 2.00
C ALA A 30 -14.32 -2.08 1.10
N LYS A 31 -13.92 -1.07 0.30
CA LYS A 31 -12.78 -1.15 -0.62
C LYS A 31 -11.86 0.05 -0.46
N ALA A 32 -10.56 -0.15 -0.65
CA ALA A 32 -9.55 0.90 -0.67
C ALA A 32 -8.59 0.69 -1.84
N VAL A 33 -8.19 1.76 -2.54
CA VAL A 33 -7.24 1.69 -3.67
C VAL A 33 -5.95 2.42 -3.35
N LEU A 34 -4.84 1.67 -3.28
CA LEU A 34 -3.55 2.13 -2.76
C LEU A 34 -2.41 1.86 -3.74
N ALA A 35 -1.51 2.84 -3.92
CA ALA A 35 -0.31 2.75 -4.75
C ALA A 35 0.96 2.91 -3.91
N GLY A 36 1.85 1.92 -3.93
CA GLY A 36 3.04 1.88 -3.06
C GLY A 36 4.30 1.35 -3.75
N GLY A 37 4.42 1.51 -5.07
CA GLY A 37 5.44 0.85 -5.88
C GLY A 37 4.93 -0.44 -6.51
N CYS A 38 5.80 -1.44 -6.70
CA CYS A 38 5.40 -2.69 -7.34
C CYS A 38 4.23 -3.36 -6.61
N PHE A 39 3.11 -3.52 -7.32
CA PHE A 39 1.87 -4.05 -6.74
C PHE A 39 2.00 -5.48 -6.20
N TRP A 40 2.94 -6.30 -6.68
CA TRP A 40 3.18 -7.65 -6.18
C TRP A 40 3.66 -7.65 -4.73
N CYS A 41 4.48 -6.65 -4.38
CA CYS A 41 4.98 -6.49 -3.03
C CYS A 41 3.90 -5.95 -2.10
N VAL A 42 3.11 -4.99 -2.58
CA VAL A 42 2.03 -4.39 -1.79
C VAL A 42 0.91 -5.42 -1.56
N GLU A 43 0.50 -6.14 -2.60
CA GLU A 43 -0.47 -7.24 -2.54
C GLU A 43 -0.07 -8.27 -1.48
N ALA A 44 1.19 -8.72 -1.51
CA ALA A 44 1.71 -9.70 -0.55
C ALA A 44 1.61 -9.23 0.91
N VAL A 45 1.76 -7.94 1.18
CA VAL A 45 1.59 -7.39 2.54
C VAL A 45 0.13 -7.49 2.97
N TYR A 46 -0.80 -6.98 2.16
CA TYR A 46 -2.21 -6.88 2.57
C TYR A 46 -2.94 -8.23 2.64
N LEU A 47 -2.55 -9.21 1.82
CA LEU A 47 -3.17 -10.55 1.86
C LEU A 47 -3.07 -11.24 3.23
N ASN A 48 -2.10 -10.84 4.06
CA ASN A 48 -1.85 -11.41 5.40
C ASN A 48 -2.71 -10.79 6.51
N LEU A 49 -3.38 -9.67 6.27
CA LEU A 49 -4.09 -8.91 7.31
C LEU A 49 -5.44 -9.53 7.64
N GLU A 50 -5.74 -9.72 8.93
CA GLU A 50 -7.07 -10.06 9.41
C GLU A 50 -8.06 -8.95 9.03
N GLY A 51 -9.28 -9.33 8.66
CA GLY A 51 -10.28 -8.42 8.10
C GLY A 51 -10.12 -8.13 6.60
N VAL A 52 -8.95 -8.38 5.98
CA VAL A 52 -8.81 -8.28 4.52
C VAL A 52 -9.34 -9.55 3.84
N ASN A 53 -10.38 -9.40 3.03
CA ASN A 53 -11.03 -10.50 2.32
C ASN A 53 -10.32 -10.81 0.99
N ALA A 54 -10.03 -9.78 0.20
CA ALA A 54 -9.38 -9.92 -1.10
C ALA A 54 -8.44 -8.75 -1.39
N VAL A 55 -7.41 -8.99 -2.20
CA VAL A 55 -6.53 -7.96 -2.74
C VAL A 55 -6.36 -8.20 -4.23
N VAL A 56 -6.61 -7.19 -5.05
CA VAL A 56 -6.52 -7.28 -6.51
C VAL A 56 -5.50 -6.27 -7.03
N SER A 57 -4.48 -6.76 -7.71
CA SER A 57 -3.48 -5.92 -8.39
C SER A 57 -4.09 -5.27 -9.64
N GLY A 58 -3.79 -3.99 -9.87
CA GLY A 58 -4.38 -3.23 -10.98
C GLY A 58 -3.67 -1.92 -11.31
N TYR A 59 -4.34 -1.11 -12.12
CA TYR A 59 -3.91 0.20 -12.60
C TYR A 59 -4.97 1.26 -12.31
N ALA A 60 -4.56 2.45 -11.87
CA ALA A 60 -5.44 3.60 -11.66
C ALA A 60 -4.74 4.95 -11.92
N GLY A 61 -5.53 5.99 -12.21
CA GLY A 61 -5.07 7.37 -12.46
C GLY A 61 -4.77 7.71 -13.93
N GLY A 62 -4.78 6.73 -14.83
CA GLY A 62 -4.68 6.93 -16.28
C GLY A 62 -5.95 6.55 -17.04
N HIS A 63 -5.88 6.64 -18.37
CA HIS A 63 -7.01 6.31 -19.25
C HIS A 63 -7.16 4.80 -19.50
N ALA A 64 -8.40 4.31 -19.59
CA ALA A 64 -8.75 2.89 -19.80
C ALA A 64 -7.98 2.21 -20.95
N ALA A 65 -7.92 2.89 -22.11
CA ALA A 65 -7.26 2.37 -23.32
C ALA A 65 -5.76 2.03 -23.14
N ARG A 66 -5.12 2.50 -22.06
CA ARG A 66 -3.70 2.28 -21.74
C ARG A 66 -3.49 1.57 -20.41
N ALA A 67 -4.53 0.93 -19.86
CA ALA A 67 -4.48 0.15 -18.63
C ALA A 67 -4.09 -1.31 -18.90
N ASN A 68 -2.85 -1.53 -19.38
CA ASN A 68 -2.25 -2.84 -19.55
C ASN A 68 -0.76 -2.77 -19.21
N TYR A 69 -0.16 -3.90 -18.84
CA TYR A 69 1.20 -3.91 -18.30
C TYR A 69 2.23 -3.29 -19.25
N GLU A 70 2.20 -3.67 -20.54
CA GLU A 70 3.15 -3.17 -21.54
C GLU A 70 3.10 -1.64 -21.66
N ALA A 71 1.91 -1.06 -21.72
CA ALA A 71 1.73 0.38 -21.78
C ALA A 71 2.16 1.06 -20.46
N VAL A 72 1.77 0.51 -19.31
CA VAL A 72 2.06 1.09 -17.99
C VAL A 72 3.57 1.08 -17.70
N CYS A 73 4.29 0.03 -18.10
CA CYS A 73 5.75 -0.04 -17.97
C CYS A 73 6.50 1.09 -18.70
N THR A 74 5.87 1.77 -19.68
CA THR A 74 6.48 2.95 -20.32
C THR A 74 6.58 4.16 -19.39
N GLY A 75 5.78 4.21 -18.31
CA GLY A 75 5.69 5.35 -17.40
C GLY A 75 4.98 6.58 -17.97
N THR A 76 4.31 6.47 -19.13
CA THR A 76 3.70 7.61 -19.85
C THR A 76 2.17 7.62 -19.84
N THR A 77 1.54 6.63 -19.19
CA THR A 77 0.08 6.43 -19.22
C THR A 77 -0.67 7.27 -18.19
N GLY A 78 0.02 7.74 -17.16
CA GLY A 78 -0.58 8.34 -15.96
C GLY A 78 -1.00 7.31 -14.90
N HIS A 79 -1.04 6.03 -15.27
CA HIS A 79 -1.40 4.97 -14.31
C HIS A 79 -0.31 4.78 -13.25
N ALA A 80 -0.74 4.58 -12.02
CA ALA A 80 0.03 3.89 -10.99
C ALA A 80 -0.28 2.39 -11.03
N GLU A 81 0.69 1.56 -10.67
CA GLU A 81 0.41 0.23 -10.13
C GLU A 81 -0.26 0.39 -8.76
N VAL A 82 -1.41 -0.24 -8.61
CA VAL A 82 -2.24 -0.15 -7.40
C VAL A 82 -2.70 -1.53 -6.96
N ILE A 83 -3.17 -1.59 -5.71
CA ILE A 83 -4.01 -2.68 -5.23
C ILE A 83 -5.39 -2.14 -4.86
N GLU A 84 -6.44 -2.89 -5.18
CA GLU A 84 -7.77 -2.74 -4.56
C GLU A 84 -7.86 -3.74 -3.41
N VAL A 85 -8.00 -3.24 -2.19
CA VAL A 85 -8.15 -4.04 -0.97
C VAL A 85 -9.62 -4.08 -0.62
N GLU A 86 -10.23 -5.27 -0.64
CA GLU A 86 -11.56 -5.51 -0.11
C GLU A 86 -11.43 -6.00 1.34
N TYR A 87 -12.06 -5.29 2.27
CA TYR A 87 -11.89 -5.51 3.70
C TYR A 87 -13.20 -5.36 4.47
N ASP A 88 -13.29 -6.05 5.60
CA ASP A 88 -14.37 -5.88 6.58
C ASP A 88 -13.99 -4.78 7.58
N SER A 89 -14.63 -3.61 7.43
CA SER A 89 -14.42 -2.44 8.28
C SER A 89 -14.79 -2.65 9.76
N THR A 90 -15.49 -3.75 10.09
CA THR A 90 -15.76 -4.13 11.48
C THR A 90 -14.59 -4.87 12.15
N VAL A 91 -13.60 -5.30 11.37
CA VAL A 91 -12.42 -6.06 11.83
C VAL A 91 -11.13 -5.27 11.65
N ILE A 92 -10.98 -4.58 10.51
CA ILE A 92 -9.84 -3.70 10.22
C ILE A 92 -10.35 -2.39 9.61
N SER A 93 -9.93 -1.26 10.17
CA SER A 93 -10.42 0.04 9.71
C SER A 93 -9.65 0.60 8.51
N PHE A 94 -10.17 1.64 7.85
CA PHE A 94 -9.46 2.30 6.76
C PHE A 94 -8.17 2.95 7.26
N GLY A 95 -8.22 3.61 8.42
CA GLY A 95 -7.02 4.16 9.06
C GLY A 95 -5.98 3.09 9.36
N GLU A 96 -6.38 1.89 9.78
CA GLU A 96 -5.44 0.78 10.04
C GLU A 96 -4.79 0.26 8.75
N LEU A 97 -5.53 0.19 7.64
CA LEU A 97 -4.95 -0.06 6.33
C LEU A 97 -3.91 1.01 5.97
N LEU A 98 -4.22 2.29 6.19
CA LEU A 98 -3.25 3.38 5.96
C LEU A 98 -2.04 3.28 6.89
N LYS A 99 -2.21 2.85 8.13
CA LYS A 99 -1.08 2.59 9.05
C LYS A 99 -0.12 1.56 8.45
N VAL A 100 -0.63 0.45 7.92
CA VAL A 100 0.19 -0.57 7.25
C VAL A 100 0.81 -0.02 5.96
N PHE A 101 0.05 0.76 5.18
CA PHE A 101 0.54 1.44 3.97
C PHE A 101 1.81 2.26 4.26
N PHE A 102 1.74 3.20 5.21
CA PHE A 102 2.86 4.09 5.50
C PHE A 102 4.00 3.43 6.28
N SER A 103 3.70 2.47 7.15
CA SER A 103 4.73 1.89 8.03
C SER A 103 5.41 0.65 7.45
N VAL A 104 4.79 -0.09 6.53
CA VAL A 104 5.30 -1.37 6.03
C VAL A 104 5.38 -1.43 4.51
N ALA A 105 4.30 -1.06 3.81
CA ALA A 105 4.13 -1.41 2.40
C ALA A 105 5.20 -0.80 1.49
N HIS A 106 5.65 0.43 1.78
CA HIS A 106 6.61 1.16 0.96
C HIS A 106 7.25 2.35 1.71
N ASP A 107 8.19 3.05 1.08
CA ASP A 107 8.71 4.34 1.54
C ASP A 107 7.90 5.49 0.91
N PRO A 108 7.07 6.22 1.67
CA PRO A 108 6.18 7.28 1.17
C PRO A 108 6.90 8.60 0.90
N THR A 109 8.21 8.70 1.15
CA THR A 109 9.01 9.92 0.90
C THR A 109 9.72 9.87 -0.46
N GLN A 110 9.59 8.77 -1.20
CA GLN A 110 10.22 8.58 -2.50
C GLN A 110 9.28 8.97 -3.63
N LYS A 111 9.59 10.08 -4.31
CA LYS A 111 8.80 10.55 -5.45
C LYS A 111 9.06 9.69 -6.68
N ASP A 112 7.99 9.23 -7.32
CA ASP A 112 7.98 8.47 -8.58
C ASP A 112 8.96 7.29 -8.61
N ARG A 113 9.12 6.61 -7.47
CA ARG A 113 9.91 5.40 -7.33
C ARG A 113 9.61 4.67 -6.02
N GLN A 114 9.99 3.39 -5.97
CA GLN A 114 10.15 2.64 -4.74
C GLN A 114 11.43 1.81 -4.77
N GLY A 115 12.45 2.25 -4.02
CA GLY A 115 13.78 1.67 -4.09
C GLY A 115 14.37 1.78 -5.51
N ASN A 116 14.58 0.62 -6.15
CA ASN A 116 15.13 0.54 -7.51
C ASN A 116 14.06 0.61 -8.61
N ASP A 117 12.79 0.46 -8.28
CA ASP A 117 11.69 0.57 -9.23
C ASP A 117 11.40 2.06 -9.47
N ARG A 118 11.71 2.56 -10.67
CA ARG A 118 11.67 3.99 -10.99
C ARG A 118 10.66 4.28 -12.10
N GLY A 119 9.81 5.28 -11.87
CA GLY A 119 8.77 5.71 -12.79
C GLY A 119 7.49 6.09 -12.05
N THR A 120 6.66 6.91 -12.70
CA THR A 120 5.39 7.41 -12.17
C THR A 120 4.39 6.29 -11.87
N GLN A 121 4.55 5.12 -12.49
CA GLN A 121 3.77 3.93 -12.20
C GLN A 121 4.06 3.35 -10.80
N TYR A 122 5.20 3.69 -10.20
CA TYR A 122 5.58 3.25 -8.86
C TYR A 122 5.42 4.36 -7.80
N ARG A 123 4.69 5.44 -8.13
CA ARG A 123 4.47 6.54 -7.19
C ARG A 123 3.66 6.08 -5.98
N SER A 124 3.85 6.78 -4.88
CA SER A 124 3.01 6.66 -3.69
C SER A 124 1.72 7.45 -3.88
N ALA A 125 0.56 6.81 -3.83
CA ALA A 125 -0.74 7.46 -3.98
C ALA A 125 -1.85 6.72 -3.21
N ILE A 126 -2.86 7.45 -2.78
CA ILE A 126 -4.12 6.94 -2.23
C ILE A 126 -5.23 7.43 -3.16
N PHE A 127 -5.98 6.49 -3.74
CA PHE A 127 -7.11 6.81 -4.62
C PHE A 127 -8.41 6.69 -3.82
N TYR A 128 -9.05 7.82 -3.52
CA TYR A 128 -10.25 7.86 -2.68
C TYR A 128 -11.53 7.67 -3.50
N HIS A 129 -12.49 6.92 -2.96
CA HIS A 129 -13.83 6.75 -3.53
C HIS A 129 -14.75 7.94 -3.22
N ASP A 130 -14.57 8.57 -2.06
CA ASP A 130 -15.37 9.70 -1.60
C ASP A 130 -14.58 10.69 -0.73
N GLU A 131 -15.21 11.82 -0.39
CA GLU A 131 -14.57 12.88 0.40
C GLU A 131 -14.28 12.45 1.85
N ALA A 132 -14.95 11.43 2.39
CA ALA A 132 -14.66 10.95 3.74
C ALA A 132 -13.34 10.16 3.76
N GLU A 133 -13.12 9.27 2.78
CA GLU A 133 -11.84 8.59 2.56
C GLU A 133 -10.71 9.61 2.38
N ARG A 134 -10.94 10.63 1.54
CA ARG A 134 -9.98 11.71 1.32
C ARG A 134 -9.61 12.41 2.63
N ALA A 135 -10.60 12.81 3.43
CA ALA A 135 -10.37 13.52 4.68
C ALA A 135 -9.56 12.69 5.67
N VAL A 136 -9.86 11.39 5.83
CA VAL A 136 -9.10 10.48 6.70
C VAL A 136 -7.66 10.32 6.21
N ALA A 137 -7.46 10.15 4.91
CA ALA A 137 -6.12 10.02 4.33
C ALA A 137 -5.27 11.28 4.53
N GLU A 138 -5.83 12.46 4.24
CA GLU A 138 -5.14 13.74 4.43
C GLU A 138 -4.83 14.01 5.91
N ALA A 139 -5.79 13.73 6.81
CA ALA A 139 -5.61 13.87 8.26
C ALA A 139 -4.49 12.98 8.78
N TYR A 140 -4.42 11.73 8.32
CA TYR A 140 -3.38 10.81 8.75
C TYR A 140 -2.00 11.20 8.21
N ILE A 141 -1.88 11.65 6.95
CA ILE A 141 -0.63 12.21 6.42
C ILE A 141 -0.16 13.39 7.28
N HIS A 142 -1.07 14.31 7.63
CA HIS A 142 -0.75 15.44 8.50
C HIS A 142 -0.30 15.00 9.90
N GLN A 143 -0.97 14.01 10.48
CA GLN A 143 -0.60 13.43 11.77
C GLN A 143 0.82 12.83 11.73
N LEU A 144 1.16 12.07 10.69
CA LEU A 144 2.49 11.47 10.54
C LEU A 144 3.60 12.51 10.35
N ASN A 145 3.32 13.58 9.60
CA ASN A 145 4.24 14.70 9.45
C ASN A 145 4.49 15.40 10.80
N ASN A 146 3.44 15.66 11.57
CA ASN A 146 3.56 16.29 12.90
C ASN A 146 4.28 15.41 13.91
N ALA A 147 4.13 14.09 13.82
CA ALA A 147 4.85 13.14 14.65
C ALA A 147 6.34 13.02 14.27
N GLY A 148 6.76 13.55 13.11
CA GLY A 148 8.10 13.33 12.58
C GLY A 148 8.35 11.86 12.26
N ALA A 149 7.35 11.15 11.73
CA ALA A 149 7.41 9.71 11.48
C ALA A 149 8.47 9.31 10.44
N PHE A 150 8.84 10.25 9.56
CA PHE A 150 9.83 10.06 8.50
C PHE A 150 10.91 11.13 8.56
N ILE A 151 12.13 10.76 8.14
CA ILE A 151 13.28 11.69 8.05
C ILE A 151 13.18 12.65 6.86
N ALA A 152 12.22 12.42 5.97
CA ALA A 152 11.93 13.25 4.80
C ALA A 152 10.41 13.45 4.67
N PRO A 153 9.95 14.50 3.97
CA PRO A 153 8.52 14.75 3.80
C PRO A 153 7.81 13.61 3.08
N ILE A 154 6.60 13.29 3.52
CA ILE A 154 5.69 12.39 2.78
C ILE A 154 5.32 13.05 1.45
N VAL A 155 5.47 12.32 0.35
CA VAL A 155 5.11 12.76 -1.02
C VAL A 155 3.92 12.00 -1.60
N THR A 156 3.25 11.17 -0.79
CA THR A 156 2.01 10.47 -1.16
C THR A 156 0.96 11.46 -1.64
N THR A 157 0.41 11.23 -2.82
CA THR A 157 -0.72 11.99 -3.35
C THR A 157 -2.05 11.39 -2.87
N VAL A 158 -3.08 12.23 -2.73
CA VAL A 158 -4.46 11.81 -2.45
C VAL A 158 -5.29 12.23 -3.66
N GLU A 159 -5.67 11.26 -4.49
CA GLU A 159 -6.23 11.44 -5.83
C GLU A 159 -7.66 10.87 -5.87
N PRO A 160 -8.63 11.47 -6.59
CA PRO A 160 -9.93 10.84 -6.77
C PRO A 160 -9.79 9.55 -7.58
N LEU A 161 -10.53 8.51 -7.21
CA LEU A 161 -10.61 7.28 -8.00
C LEU A 161 -11.64 7.44 -9.12
N ASP A 162 -11.17 7.77 -10.34
CA ASP A 162 -12.03 7.77 -11.52
C ASP A 162 -12.46 6.35 -11.93
N ALA A 163 -11.50 5.42 -11.95
CA ALA A 163 -11.71 4.01 -12.27
C ALA A 163 -10.52 3.15 -11.81
N PHE A 164 -10.83 1.91 -11.43
CA PHE A 164 -9.85 0.85 -11.20
C PHE A 164 -9.85 -0.14 -12.39
N TYR A 165 -8.67 -0.44 -12.91
CA TYR A 165 -8.48 -1.40 -13.99
C TYR A 165 -7.69 -2.60 -13.49
N ARG A 166 -8.36 -3.75 -13.33
CA ARG A 166 -7.70 -4.98 -12.89
C ARG A 166 -6.58 -5.37 -13.86
N ALA A 167 -5.40 -5.66 -13.32
CA ALA A 167 -4.25 -6.14 -14.09
C ALA A 167 -4.48 -7.59 -14.57
N GLU A 168 -3.67 -8.01 -15.53
CA GLU A 168 -3.70 -9.33 -16.13
C GLU A 168 -3.58 -10.45 -15.08
N ASP A 169 -4.20 -11.60 -15.33
CA ASP A 169 -4.26 -12.70 -14.36
C ASP A 169 -2.89 -13.18 -13.88
N TYR A 170 -1.87 -13.06 -14.73
CA TYR A 170 -0.52 -13.46 -14.38
C TYR A 170 0.15 -12.50 -13.39
N HIS A 171 -0.42 -11.34 -13.07
CA HIS A 171 0.04 -10.45 -12.01
C HIS A 171 -0.60 -10.72 -10.65
N GLN A 172 -1.76 -11.40 -10.61
CA GLN A 172 -2.49 -11.64 -9.36
C GLN A 172 -1.80 -12.74 -8.55
N ASP A 173 -1.75 -12.59 -7.23
CA ASP A 173 -1.09 -13.55 -6.32
C ASP A 173 0.38 -13.83 -6.71
N PHE A 174 1.07 -12.86 -7.34
CA PHE A 174 2.34 -13.15 -7.99
C PHE A 174 3.40 -13.63 -6.99
N ALA A 175 3.52 -12.97 -5.84
CA ALA A 175 4.46 -13.36 -4.80
C ALA A 175 4.18 -14.77 -4.26
N ARG A 176 2.90 -15.11 -4.07
CA ARG A 176 2.44 -16.42 -3.59
C ARG A 176 2.71 -17.53 -4.61
N ARG A 177 2.53 -17.25 -5.90
CA ARG A 177 2.77 -18.20 -7.00
C ARG A 177 4.25 -18.34 -7.36
N ASN A 178 5.08 -17.35 -7.01
CA ASN A 178 6.49 -17.29 -7.37
C ASN A 178 7.40 -16.99 -6.16
N PRO A 179 7.31 -17.76 -5.05
CA PRO A 179 7.94 -17.41 -3.77
C PRO A 179 9.48 -17.41 -3.82
N ASN A 180 10.07 -18.11 -4.78
CA ASN A 180 11.53 -18.23 -4.94
C ASN A 180 12.08 -17.29 -6.02
N GLN A 181 11.22 -16.49 -6.68
CA GLN A 181 11.68 -15.53 -7.68
C GLN A 181 12.53 -14.46 -7.00
N GLY A 182 13.67 -14.10 -7.63
CA GLY A 182 14.68 -13.27 -6.99
C GLY A 182 14.14 -11.93 -6.48
N TYR A 183 13.37 -11.21 -7.29
CA TYR A 183 12.74 -9.95 -6.87
C TYR A 183 11.79 -10.14 -5.67
N ILE A 184 10.96 -11.19 -5.65
CA ILE A 184 10.06 -11.50 -4.53
C ILE A 184 10.84 -11.78 -3.24
N THR A 185 11.90 -12.59 -3.32
CA THR A 185 12.75 -12.92 -2.17
C THR A 185 13.44 -11.68 -1.59
N HIS A 186 13.87 -10.73 -2.43
CA HIS A 186 14.65 -9.57 -1.97
C HIS A 186 13.80 -8.34 -1.65
N ILE A 187 12.58 -8.22 -2.18
CA ILE A 187 11.74 -7.02 -2.05
C ILE A 187 10.43 -7.31 -1.31
N ALA A 188 9.66 -8.31 -1.74
CA ALA A 188 8.34 -8.59 -1.14
C ALA A 188 8.47 -9.29 0.22
N LYS A 189 9.29 -10.35 0.30
CA LYS A 189 9.43 -11.17 1.51
C LYS A 189 9.89 -10.35 2.73
N PRO A 190 10.89 -9.45 2.64
CA PRO A 190 11.27 -8.62 3.79
C PRO A 190 10.15 -7.70 4.28
N LYS A 191 9.27 -7.22 3.39
CA LYS A 191 8.10 -6.42 3.78
C LYS A 191 7.07 -7.25 4.54
N VAL A 192 6.83 -8.49 4.10
CA VAL A 192 5.93 -9.42 4.81
C VAL A 192 6.51 -9.81 6.17
N GLU A 193 7.81 -10.10 6.26
CA GLU A 193 8.46 -10.38 7.54
C GLU A 193 8.36 -9.19 8.51
N LYS A 194 8.53 -7.97 8.00
CA LYS A 194 8.33 -6.74 8.77
C LYS A 194 6.89 -6.59 9.26
N LEU A 195 5.90 -6.91 8.41
CA LEU A 195 4.48 -6.93 8.83
C LEU A 195 4.28 -7.88 10.00
N ILE A 196 4.78 -9.12 9.88
CA ILE A 196 4.61 -10.17 10.90
C ILE A 196 5.20 -9.74 12.25
N GLN A 197 6.36 -9.08 12.22
CA GLN A 197 7.02 -8.61 13.44
C GLN A 197 6.32 -7.40 14.07
N ALA A 198 5.89 -6.43 13.25
CA ALA A 198 5.35 -5.16 13.74
C ALA A 198 3.85 -5.21 14.09
N PHE A 199 3.10 -6.14 13.48
CA PHE A 199 1.64 -6.22 13.62
C PHE A 199 1.14 -7.66 13.82
N PRO A 200 1.67 -8.43 14.80
CA PRO A 200 1.28 -9.82 15.00
C PRO A 200 -0.21 -9.99 15.28
N ASP A 201 -0.82 -9.03 15.99
CA ASP A 201 -2.24 -9.03 16.37
C ASP A 201 -3.18 -8.63 15.22
N LYS A 202 -2.63 -8.29 14.04
CA LYS A 202 -3.39 -7.95 12.83
C LYS A 202 -3.27 -9.01 11.75
N LEU A 203 -2.63 -10.14 12.02
CA LEU A 203 -2.44 -11.21 11.04
C LEU A 203 -3.61 -12.19 11.07
N LYS A 204 -3.95 -12.74 9.91
CA LYS A 204 -4.88 -13.88 9.84
C LYS A 204 -4.35 -15.05 10.67
N THR A 205 -5.23 -15.63 11.50
CA THR A 205 -4.95 -16.79 12.37
C THR A 205 -4.55 -18.07 11.62
N ARG A 206 -4.77 -18.12 10.29
CA ARG A 206 -4.16 -19.11 9.39
C ARG A 206 -3.41 -18.40 8.28
N THR A 207 -2.09 -18.34 8.41
CA THR A 207 -1.22 -18.22 7.24
C THR A 207 -1.34 -19.52 6.43
N PRO A 208 -1.67 -19.51 5.13
CA PRO A 208 -1.60 -20.70 4.30
C PRO A 208 -0.16 -21.23 4.18
#